data_AF-A0A970KBL9-F1
#
_entry.id   AF-A0A970KBL9-F1
#
_cell.length_a   1.000
_cell.length_b   1.000
_cell.length_c   1.000
_cell.angle_alpha   90.00
_cell.angle_beta   90.00
_cell.angle_gamma   90.00
#
_symmetry.space_group_name_H-M   'P 1'
#
loop_
_entity.id
_entity.type
_entity.pdbx_description
1 polymer ?
#
loop_
_entity_poly.entity_id
_entity_poly.type
_entity_poly.pdbx_seq_one_letter_code
_entity_poly.pdbx_strand_id
1 'polypeptide(L)'
;MKKMQKRLLVIVLFLLVFLIAEGQNFAQFKEELLNTKDWNTARQKIIAYIPTTNNVEELRELQSIWESVEPNVCKQYFFNAAQNNPHSPVYQYLALRLEEDETLQMKGAEELCLNHPDFYWGYRLYIVDFMAWLLNAELEIPDPLNGQELALKIIDEGYKRFPDDDYFHIFQFHRYRLTQNYPQAEKELKLTKDRNLLMANWMRIKYFLVQEKNATLYSSYLPPLFSDLIKSGQMASADSIYIFAEGYVEILQETESWQSLEQFLAQNPVLLNSAPYFDVYAGLLARKEDWNALGNELLSAYNKKVIDSEHLSQYLTKWEDNLCHQPHWTELKQKAETQSQLPSPQY
;
A
#
# COMPACT_ATOMS: atom_id res chain seq x y z
N MET A 1 7.01 -45.69 -51.75
CA MET A 1 5.85 -45.13 -51.01
C MET A 1 6.16 -44.65 -49.59
N LYS A 2 6.74 -45.45 -48.69
CA LYS A 2 7.00 -45.05 -47.27
C LYS A 2 7.83 -43.77 -47.07
N LYS A 3 8.78 -43.46 -47.97
CA LYS A 3 9.66 -42.28 -47.86
C LYS A 3 8.95 -40.96 -48.26
N MET A 4 7.97 -41.05 -49.16
CA MET A 4 7.17 -39.90 -49.62
C MET A 4 6.09 -39.53 -48.61
N GLN A 5 5.46 -40.53 -47.98
CA GLN A 5 4.51 -40.35 -46.88
C GLN A 5 5.14 -39.71 -45.64
N LYS A 6 6.39 -40.10 -45.28
CA LYS A 6 7.13 -39.45 -44.18
C LYS A 6 7.46 -37.97 -44.45
N ARG A 7 7.77 -37.60 -45.70
CA ARG A 7 8.05 -36.21 -46.08
C ARG A 7 6.78 -35.36 -46.08
N LEU A 8 5.65 -35.90 -46.56
CA LEU A 8 4.35 -35.23 -46.48
C LEU A 8 3.90 -35.01 -45.03
N LEU A 9 4.10 -35.99 -44.15
CA LEU A 9 3.75 -35.87 -42.72
C LEU A 9 4.54 -34.74 -42.03
N VAL A 10 5.83 -34.60 -42.33
CA VAL A 10 6.68 -33.52 -41.78
C VAL A 10 6.27 -32.15 -42.32
N ILE A 11 5.90 -32.05 -43.61
CA ILE A 11 5.40 -30.79 -44.20
C ILE A 11 4.05 -30.40 -43.59
N VAL A 12 3.15 -31.37 -43.36
CA VAL A 12 1.85 -31.13 -42.70
C VAL A 12 2.05 -30.73 -41.23
N LEU A 13 2.99 -31.35 -40.51
CA LEU A 13 3.37 -30.95 -39.15
C LEU A 13 3.98 -29.55 -39.10
N PHE A 14 4.84 -29.18 -40.06
CA PHE A 14 5.38 -27.82 -40.16
C PHE A 14 4.29 -26.80 -40.51
N LEU A 15 3.36 -27.13 -41.42
CA LEU A 15 2.20 -26.28 -41.74
C LEU A 15 1.24 -26.12 -40.56
N LEU A 16 1.05 -27.16 -39.75
CA LEU A 16 0.29 -27.09 -38.50
C LEU A 16 0.98 -26.21 -37.45
N VAL A 17 2.32 -26.25 -37.35
CA VAL A 17 3.09 -25.36 -36.46
C VAL A 17 3.04 -23.91 -36.95
N PHE A 18 3.03 -23.67 -38.27
CA PHE A 18 2.85 -22.32 -38.83
C PHE A 18 1.42 -21.79 -38.71
N LEU A 19 0.39 -22.66 -38.77
CA LEU A 19 -1.02 -22.29 -38.53
C LEU A 19 -1.32 -21.96 -37.06
N ILE A 20 -0.48 -22.41 -36.12
CA ILE A 20 -0.59 -22.06 -34.70
C ILE A 20 0.18 -20.76 -34.38
N ALA A 21 0.97 -20.23 -35.32
CA ALA A 21 1.86 -19.09 -35.11
C ALA A 21 1.35 -17.74 -35.64
N GLU A 22 0.15 -17.67 -36.23
CA GLU A 22 -0.53 -16.40 -36.55
C GLU A 22 -1.49 -15.99 -35.43
N GLY A 23 -1.03 -16.07 -34.16
CA GLY A 23 -1.62 -15.22 -33.13
C GLY A 23 -1.18 -13.79 -33.43
N GLN A 24 -2.11 -12.88 -33.71
CA GLN A 24 -1.79 -11.44 -33.63
C GLN A 24 -1.09 -11.22 -32.30
N ASN A 25 0.07 -10.57 -32.31
CA ASN A 25 0.72 -10.17 -31.06
C ASN A 25 -0.31 -9.33 -30.29
N PHE A 26 -0.71 -9.77 -29.10
CA PHE A 26 -1.75 -9.12 -28.32
C PHE A 26 -1.47 -7.62 -28.14
N ALA A 27 -0.21 -7.21 -28.04
CA ALA A 27 0.17 -5.81 -27.96
C ALA A 27 -0.25 -5.02 -29.22
N GLN A 28 -0.08 -5.59 -30.41
CA GLN A 28 -0.53 -4.98 -31.66
C GLN A 28 -2.05 -4.93 -31.74
N PHE A 29 -2.72 -6.03 -31.37
CA PHE A 29 -4.19 -6.07 -31.31
C PHE A 29 -4.74 -5.00 -30.36
N LYS A 30 -4.15 -4.87 -29.17
CA LYS A 30 -4.53 -3.87 -28.16
C LYS A 30 -4.31 -2.46 -28.68
N GLU A 31 -3.19 -2.18 -29.34
CA GLU A 31 -2.93 -0.86 -29.94
C GLU A 31 -3.95 -0.55 -31.05
N GLU A 32 -4.25 -1.50 -31.93
CA GLU A 32 -5.29 -1.34 -32.95
C GLU A 32 -6.68 -1.13 -32.35
N LEU A 33 -6.99 -1.83 -31.25
CA LEU A 33 -8.24 -1.70 -30.52
C LEU A 33 -8.38 -0.30 -29.93
N LEU A 34 -7.35 0.19 -29.22
CA LEU A 34 -7.35 1.51 -28.58
C LEU A 34 -7.37 2.67 -29.59
N ASN A 35 -6.85 2.46 -30.81
CA ASN A 35 -6.90 3.44 -31.89
C ASN A 35 -8.20 3.39 -32.73
N THR A 36 -9.10 2.46 -32.43
CA THR A 36 -10.38 2.34 -33.14
C THR A 36 -11.32 3.49 -32.74
N LYS A 37 -11.74 4.31 -33.70
CA LYS A 37 -12.54 5.54 -33.45
C LYS A 37 -14.00 5.30 -33.08
N ASP A 38 -14.51 4.10 -33.37
CA ASP A 38 -15.91 3.70 -33.14
C ASP A 38 -15.97 2.50 -32.20
N TRP A 39 -16.76 2.63 -31.14
CA TRP A 39 -16.91 1.58 -30.15
C TRP A 39 -17.55 0.30 -30.71
N ASN A 40 -18.46 0.40 -31.68
CA ASN A 40 -19.09 -0.80 -32.24
C ASN A 40 -18.07 -1.69 -32.95
N THR A 41 -17.15 -1.09 -33.70
CA THR A 41 -16.03 -1.77 -34.36
C THR A 41 -15.07 -2.34 -33.33
N ALA A 42 -14.75 -1.58 -32.27
CA ALA A 42 -13.90 -2.06 -31.18
C ALA A 42 -14.49 -3.29 -30.49
N ARG A 43 -15.79 -3.25 -30.15
CA ARG A 43 -16.53 -4.39 -29.58
C ARG A 43 -16.49 -5.62 -30.49
N GLN A 44 -16.72 -5.45 -31.79
CA GLN A 44 -16.67 -6.56 -32.75
C GLN A 44 -15.27 -7.20 -32.79
N LYS A 45 -14.21 -6.39 -32.74
CA LYS A 45 -12.82 -6.89 -32.64
C LYS A 45 -12.60 -7.68 -31.36
N ILE A 46 -13.05 -7.18 -30.20
CA ILE A 46 -12.93 -7.88 -28.91
C ILE A 46 -13.62 -9.25 -28.98
N ILE A 47 -14.89 -9.27 -29.40
CA ILE A 47 -15.68 -10.52 -29.49
C ILE A 47 -15.04 -11.52 -30.45
N ALA A 48 -14.44 -11.04 -31.54
CA ALA A 48 -13.72 -11.89 -32.50
C ALA A 48 -12.39 -12.43 -31.96
N TYR A 49 -11.71 -11.68 -31.09
CA TYR A 49 -10.41 -12.06 -30.52
C TYR A 49 -10.53 -13.04 -29.35
N ILE A 50 -11.52 -12.89 -28.46
CA ILE A 50 -11.68 -13.77 -27.29
C ILE A 50 -11.53 -15.27 -27.60
N PRO A 51 -12.18 -15.85 -28.63
CA PRO A 51 -12.06 -17.29 -28.90
C PRO A 51 -10.70 -17.72 -29.47
N THR A 52 -9.80 -16.80 -29.83
CA THR A 52 -8.48 -17.13 -30.40
C THR A 52 -7.38 -17.26 -29.35
N THR A 53 -7.64 -16.84 -28.11
CA THR A 53 -6.67 -16.89 -27.01
C THR A 53 -7.18 -17.72 -25.84
N ASN A 54 -6.25 -18.41 -25.17
CA ASN A 54 -6.47 -19.01 -23.86
C ASN A 54 -5.63 -18.31 -22.78
N ASN A 55 -4.96 -17.20 -23.14
CA ASN A 55 -4.14 -16.44 -22.22
C ASN A 55 -5.05 -15.59 -21.32
N VAL A 56 -5.03 -15.90 -20.03
CA VAL A 56 -5.89 -15.22 -19.06
C VAL A 56 -5.57 -13.73 -18.99
N GLU A 57 -4.31 -13.31 -19.07
CA GLU A 57 -3.96 -11.89 -18.97
C GLU A 57 -4.50 -11.07 -20.14
N GLU A 58 -4.44 -11.62 -21.35
CA GLU A 58 -5.03 -10.98 -22.54
C GLU A 58 -6.54 -10.81 -22.36
N LEU A 59 -7.22 -11.88 -21.94
CA LEU A 59 -8.65 -11.86 -21.67
C LEU A 59 -9.00 -10.88 -20.55
N ARG A 60 -8.17 -10.76 -19.52
CA ARG A 60 -8.37 -9.84 -18.40
C ARG A 60 -8.27 -8.39 -18.85
N GLU A 61 -7.28 -8.06 -19.66
CA GLU A 61 -7.09 -6.72 -20.21
C GLU A 61 -8.24 -6.33 -21.14
N LEU A 62 -8.68 -7.25 -22.01
CA LEU A 62 -9.83 -7.01 -22.89
C LEU A 62 -11.13 -6.85 -22.11
N GLN A 63 -11.32 -7.66 -21.07
CA GLN A 63 -12.46 -7.51 -20.17
C GLN A 63 -12.49 -6.11 -19.54
N SER A 64 -11.37 -5.63 -19.02
CA SER A 64 -11.29 -4.29 -18.40
C SER A 64 -11.53 -3.15 -19.40
N ILE A 65 -11.03 -3.28 -20.64
CA ILE A 65 -11.33 -2.30 -21.71
C ILE A 65 -12.83 -2.30 -22.01
N TRP A 66 -13.43 -3.48 -22.20
CA TRP A 66 -14.85 -3.59 -22.53
C TRP A 66 -15.77 -3.11 -21.41
N GLU A 67 -15.49 -3.54 -20.18
CA GLU A 67 -16.26 -3.16 -19.00
C GLU A 67 -16.34 -1.64 -18.81
N SER A 68 -15.26 -0.90 -19.13
CA SER A 68 -15.23 0.56 -19.01
C SER A 68 -16.22 1.29 -19.93
N VAL A 69 -16.75 0.63 -20.97
CA VAL A 69 -17.65 1.23 -21.96
C VAL A 69 -19.05 0.61 -21.93
N GLU A 70 -19.14 -0.72 -21.86
CA GLU A 70 -20.42 -1.46 -21.82
C GLU A 70 -20.41 -2.51 -20.70
N PRO A 71 -20.47 -2.11 -19.41
CA PRO A 71 -20.30 -3.01 -18.27
C PRO A 71 -21.32 -4.15 -18.26
N ASN A 72 -22.60 -3.84 -18.48
CA ASN A 72 -23.68 -4.84 -18.48
C ASN A 72 -23.51 -5.88 -19.60
N VAL A 73 -23.06 -5.46 -20.78
CA VAL A 73 -22.89 -6.36 -21.93
C VAL A 73 -21.65 -7.24 -21.75
N CYS A 74 -20.55 -6.65 -21.27
CA CYS A 74 -19.33 -7.38 -20.91
C CYS A 74 -19.64 -8.45 -19.86
N LYS A 75 -20.34 -8.07 -18.78
CA LYS A 75 -20.82 -8.99 -17.74
C LYS A 75 -21.64 -10.12 -18.33
N GLN A 76 -22.70 -9.81 -19.07
CA GLN A 76 -23.54 -10.85 -19.69
C GLN A 76 -22.74 -11.80 -20.58
N TYR A 77 -21.77 -11.29 -21.34
CA TYR A 77 -20.91 -12.13 -22.18
C TYR A 77 -20.10 -13.14 -21.37
N PHE A 78 -19.34 -12.68 -20.36
CA PHE A 78 -18.48 -13.58 -19.58
C PHE A 78 -19.26 -14.54 -18.68
N PHE A 79 -20.43 -14.13 -18.15
CA PHE A 79 -21.33 -15.04 -17.45
C PHE A 79 -21.84 -16.16 -18.37
N ASN A 80 -22.29 -15.83 -19.57
CA ASN A 80 -22.71 -16.84 -20.56
C ASN A 80 -21.53 -17.74 -20.99
N ALA A 81 -20.33 -17.17 -21.14
CA ALA A 81 -19.13 -17.93 -21.49
C ALA A 81 -18.77 -18.94 -20.39
N ALA A 82 -18.88 -18.56 -19.11
CA ALA A 82 -18.67 -19.45 -17.97
C ALA A 82 -19.72 -20.58 -17.92
N GLN A 83 -20.99 -20.27 -18.16
CA GLN A 83 -22.06 -21.27 -18.21
C GLN A 83 -21.87 -22.29 -19.35
N ASN A 84 -21.42 -21.82 -20.52
CA ASN A 84 -21.15 -22.68 -21.67
C ASN A 84 -19.85 -23.49 -21.53
N ASN A 85 -18.96 -23.08 -20.61
CA ASN A 85 -17.68 -23.73 -20.35
C ASN A 85 -17.50 -24.02 -18.85
N PRO A 86 -18.35 -24.87 -18.26
CA PRO A 86 -18.43 -25.05 -16.80
C PRO A 86 -17.18 -25.69 -16.18
N HIS A 87 -16.27 -26.22 -16.98
CA HIS A 87 -15.00 -26.79 -16.52
C HIS A 87 -13.79 -25.90 -16.82
N SER A 88 -14.00 -24.71 -17.39
CA SER A 88 -12.92 -23.76 -17.66
C SER A 88 -12.71 -22.85 -16.45
N PRO A 89 -11.61 -23.01 -15.69
CA PRO A 89 -11.31 -22.10 -14.57
C PRO A 89 -11.11 -20.65 -15.05
N VAL A 90 -10.68 -20.46 -16.31
CA VAL A 90 -10.50 -19.14 -16.92
C VAL A 90 -11.82 -18.40 -17.04
N TYR A 91 -12.85 -19.03 -17.61
CA TYR A 91 -14.14 -18.35 -17.77
C TYR A 91 -14.89 -18.21 -16.45
N GLN A 92 -14.77 -19.18 -15.54
CA GLN A 92 -15.29 -19.02 -14.17
C GLN A 92 -14.66 -17.80 -13.48
N TYR A 93 -13.34 -17.67 -13.52
CA TYR A 93 -12.62 -16.52 -12.97
C TYR A 93 -13.02 -15.19 -13.61
N LEU A 94 -13.07 -15.12 -14.94
CA LEU A 94 -13.45 -13.90 -15.64
C LEU A 94 -14.89 -13.49 -15.33
N ALA A 95 -15.82 -14.43 -15.16
CA ALA A 95 -17.16 -14.12 -14.70
C ALA A 95 -17.16 -13.59 -13.25
N LEU A 96 -16.42 -14.26 -12.35
CA LEU A 96 -16.31 -13.85 -10.95
C LEU A 96 -15.73 -12.45 -10.77
N ARG A 97 -14.76 -12.03 -11.59
CA ARG A 97 -14.22 -10.65 -11.55
C ARG A 97 -15.28 -9.55 -11.76
N LEU A 98 -16.40 -9.89 -12.42
CA LEU A 98 -17.50 -8.97 -12.69
C LEU A 98 -18.68 -9.16 -11.72
N GLU A 99 -18.52 -10.02 -10.70
CA GLU A 99 -19.46 -10.14 -9.60
C GLU A 99 -19.33 -8.90 -8.69
N GLU A 100 -20.47 -8.28 -8.39
CA GLU A 100 -20.54 -7.04 -7.60
C GLU A 100 -20.75 -7.35 -6.11
N ASP A 101 -21.35 -8.49 -5.80
CA ASP A 101 -21.45 -8.98 -4.44
C ASP A 101 -20.11 -9.60 -4.01
N GLU A 102 -19.35 -8.86 -3.20
CA GLU A 102 -18.04 -9.28 -2.67
C GLU A 102 -18.10 -10.63 -1.95
N THR A 103 -19.22 -10.95 -1.30
CA THR A 103 -19.39 -12.25 -0.61
C THR A 103 -19.53 -13.39 -1.62
N LEU A 104 -20.30 -13.18 -2.68
CA LEU A 104 -20.43 -14.17 -3.76
C LEU A 104 -19.12 -14.31 -4.54
N GLN A 105 -18.42 -13.21 -4.80
CA GLN A 105 -17.12 -13.22 -5.47
C GLN A 105 -16.09 -14.01 -4.67
N MET A 106 -15.95 -13.71 -3.37
CA MET A 106 -15.00 -14.40 -2.49
C MET A 106 -15.32 -15.90 -2.38
N LYS A 107 -16.61 -16.26 -2.23
CA LYS A 107 -17.02 -17.67 -2.19
C LYS A 107 -16.74 -18.38 -3.52
N GLY A 108 -17.01 -17.74 -4.64
CA GLY A 108 -16.70 -18.32 -5.96
C GLY A 108 -15.20 -18.49 -6.18
N ALA A 109 -14.39 -17.53 -5.71
CA ALA A 109 -12.93 -17.63 -5.75
C ALA A 109 -12.41 -18.76 -4.85
N GLU A 110 -13.04 -18.99 -3.69
CA GLU A 110 -12.77 -20.15 -2.82
C GLU A 110 -12.99 -21.47 -3.57
N GLU A 111 -14.17 -21.63 -4.18
CA GLU A 111 -14.53 -22.83 -4.95
C GLU A 111 -13.57 -23.05 -6.12
N LEU A 112 -13.16 -21.97 -6.78
CA LEU A 112 -12.18 -22.00 -7.88
C LEU A 112 -10.81 -22.50 -7.39
N CYS A 113 -10.33 -22.07 -6.23
CA CYS A 113 -9.09 -22.56 -5.63
C CYS A 113 -9.16 -24.05 -5.28
N LEU A 114 -10.29 -24.50 -4.71
CA LEU A 114 -10.47 -25.89 -4.29
C LEU A 114 -10.59 -26.84 -5.48
N ASN A 115 -11.30 -26.42 -6.54
CA ASN A 115 -11.53 -27.24 -7.72
C ASN A 115 -10.36 -27.21 -8.72
N HIS A 116 -9.59 -26.12 -8.74
CA HIS A 116 -8.50 -25.91 -9.68
C HIS A 116 -7.23 -25.40 -8.96
N PRO A 117 -6.57 -26.23 -8.14
CA PRO A 117 -5.47 -25.79 -7.27
C PRO A 117 -4.19 -25.37 -8.01
N ASP A 118 -4.07 -25.65 -9.31
CA ASP A 118 -2.96 -25.18 -10.14
C ASP A 118 -3.28 -23.84 -10.85
N PHE A 119 -4.50 -23.32 -10.68
CA PHE A 119 -4.97 -22.12 -11.35
C PHE A 119 -4.70 -20.86 -10.51
N TYR A 120 -3.56 -20.23 -10.79
CA TYR A 120 -3.06 -19.02 -10.11
C TYR A 120 -4.13 -17.92 -9.89
N TRP A 121 -4.90 -17.59 -10.93
CA TRP A 121 -5.86 -16.47 -10.86
C TRP A 121 -6.99 -16.67 -9.87
N GLY A 122 -7.34 -17.93 -9.55
CA GLY A 122 -8.31 -18.23 -8.49
C GLY A 122 -7.82 -17.76 -7.13
N TYR A 123 -6.59 -18.15 -6.78
CA TYR A 123 -5.95 -17.68 -5.54
C TYR A 123 -5.78 -16.17 -5.52
N ARG A 124 -5.49 -15.59 -6.67
CA ARG A 124 -5.22 -14.17 -6.77
C ARG A 124 -6.46 -13.29 -6.64
N LEU A 125 -7.62 -13.79 -7.05
CA LEU A 125 -8.91 -13.18 -6.70
C LEU A 125 -9.20 -13.38 -5.20
N TYR A 126 -9.12 -14.62 -4.73
CA TYR A 126 -9.46 -14.96 -3.34
C TYR A 126 -8.65 -14.15 -2.31
N ILE A 127 -7.35 -14.00 -2.52
CA ILE A 127 -6.48 -13.25 -1.61
C ILE A 127 -6.78 -11.75 -1.60
N VAL A 128 -7.24 -11.18 -2.72
CA VAL A 128 -7.66 -9.76 -2.75
C VAL A 128 -8.90 -9.57 -1.93
N ASP A 129 -9.92 -10.39 -2.18
CA ASP A 129 -11.22 -10.25 -1.53
C ASP A 129 -11.07 -10.50 -0.03
N PHE A 130 -10.33 -11.56 0.33
CA PHE A 130 -10.08 -11.88 1.72
C PHE A 130 -9.19 -10.83 2.40
N MET A 131 -8.19 -10.26 1.71
CA MET A 131 -7.39 -9.16 2.27
C MET A 131 -8.24 -7.90 2.46
N ALA A 132 -9.09 -7.53 1.50
CA ALA A 132 -9.99 -6.39 1.63
C ALA A 132 -10.92 -6.56 2.83
N TRP A 133 -11.53 -7.75 2.97
CA TRP A 133 -12.31 -8.11 4.15
C TRP A 133 -11.47 -8.00 5.44
N LEU A 134 -10.27 -8.61 5.48
CA LEU A 134 -9.41 -8.62 6.67
C LEU A 134 -9.04 -7.20 7.13
N LEU A 135 -8.68 -6.34 6.18
CA LEU A 135 -8.27 -4.96 6.45
C LEU A 135 -9.43 -4.07 6.92
N ASN A 136 -10.67 -4.41 6.57
CA ASN A 136 -11.86 -3.76 7.13
C ASN A 136 -12.19 -4.36 8.51
N ALA A 137 -12.16 -5.69 8.62
CA ALA A 137 -12.49 -6.41 9.84
C ALA A 137 -11.58 -6.03 11.01
N GLU A 138 -10.28 -5.82 10.79
CA GLU A 138 -9.35 -5.42 11.86
C GLU A 138 -9.67 -4.06 12.49
N LEU A 139 -10.48 -3.22 11.84
CA LEU A 139 -10.91 -1.93 12.40
C LEU A 139 -12.03 -2.10 13.44
N GLU A 140 -12.75 -3.21 13.40
CA GLU A 140 -13.96 -3.44 14.19
C GLU A 140 -13.83 -4.65 15.13
N ILE A 141 -12.99 -5.62 14.78
CA ILE A 141 -12.89 -6.93 15.43
C ILE A 141 -11.48 -7.11 16.02
N PRO A 142 -11.35 -7.38 17.33
CA PRO A 142 -10.03 -7.55 17.97
C PRO A 142 -9.18 -8.72 17.44
N ASP A 143 -9.81 -9.80 16.98
CA ASP A 143 -9.15 -10.95 16.38
C ASP A 143 -9.90 -11.38 15.11
N PRO A 144 -9.68 -10.68 13.98
CA PRO A 144 -10.43 -10.93 12.76
C PRO A 144 -10.06 -12.28 12.12
N LEU A 145 -8.97 -12.93 12.52
CA LEU A 145 -8.55 -14.21 11.94
C LEU A 145 -9.16 -15.43 12.63
N ASN A 146 -9.77 -15.24 13.81
CA ASN A 146 -10.45 -16.31 14.53
C ASN A 146 -11.63 -16.87 13.70
N GLY A 147 -11.68 -18.19 13.53
CA GLY A 147 -12.72 -18.86 12.72
C GLY A 147 -12.49 -18.82 11.21
N GLN A 148 -11.32 -18.36 10.75
CA GLN A 148 -10.95 -18.30 9.33
C GLN A 148 -10.00 -19.42 8.89
N GLU A 149 -10.00 -20.57 9.58
CA GLU A 149 -9.02 -21.64 9.37
C GLU A 149 -9.03 -22.18 7.94
N LEU A 150 -10.22 -22.29 7.32
CA LEU A 150 -10.34 -22.74 5.93
C LEU A 150 -9.71 -21.73 4.95
N ALA A 151 -10.04 -20.45 5.11
CA ALA A 151 -9.51 -19.39 4.27
C ALA A 151 -7.98 -19.31 4.35
N LEU A 152 -7.45 -19.33 5.58
CA LEU A 152 -6.02 -19.35 5.83
C LEU A 152 -5.35 -20.58 5.22
N LYS A 153 -5.97 -21.76 5.30
CA LYS A 153 -5.45 -22.97 4.68
C LYS A 153 -5.38 -22.85 3.16
N ILE A 154 -6.40 -22.28 2.52
CA ILE A 154 -6.42 -22.07 1.07
C ILE A 154 -5.30 -21.10 0.67
N ILE A 155 -5.16 -19.98 1.39
CA ILE A 155 -4.11 -18.99 1.13
C ILE A 155 -2.72 -19.61 1.33
N ASP A 156 -2.52 -20.43 2.38
CA ASP A 156 -1.25 -21.12 2.63
C ASP A 156 -0.90 -22.13 1.52
N GLU A 157 -1.89 -22.83 0.95
CA GLU A 157 -1.66 -23.68 -0.23
C GLU A 157 -1.30 -22.86 -1.48
N GLY A 158 -1.95 -21.72 -1.68
CA GLY A 158 -1.60 -20.78 -2.74
C GLY A 158 -0.17 -20.27 -2.60
N TYR A 159 0.23 -19.86 -1.39
CA TYR A 159 1.56 -19.32 -1.11
C TYR A 159 2.66 -20.37 -1.37
N LYS A 160 2.43 -21.63 -1.03
CA LYS A 160 3.38 -22.73 -1.35
C LYS A 160 3.58 -22.92 -2.86
N ARG A 161 2.54 -22.67 -3.66
CA ARG A 161 2.53 -22.87 -5.11
C ARG A 161 3.07 -21.66 -5.87
N PHE A 162 2.81 -20.47 -5.36
CA PHE A 162 3.19 -19.19 -5.95
C PHE A 162 4.00 -18.34 -4.96
N PRO A 163 5.19 -18.81 -4.52
CA PRO A 163 5.93 -18.20 -3.42
C PRO A 163 6.58 -16.87 -3.76
N ASP A 164 6.65 -16.49 -5.03
CA ASP A 164 7.26 -15.24 -5.50
C ASP A 164 6.22 -14.12 -5.74
N ASP A 165 4.93 -14.37 -5.49
CA ASP A 165 3.87 -13.40 -5.75
C ASP A 165 3.66 -12.43 -4.55
N ASP A 166 3.74 -11.15 -4.86
CA ASP A 166 3.74 -10.07 -3.87
C ASP A 166 2.42 -9.94 -3.09
N TYR A 167 1.30 -10.43 -3.63
CA TYR A 167 0.03 -10.41 -2.89
C TYR A 167 -0.02 -11.43 -1.77
N PHE A 168 0.68 -12.56 -1.91
CA PHE A 168 0.86 -13.48 -0.79
C PHE A 168 1.79 -12.88 0.26
N HIS A 169 2.90 -12.26 -0.14
CA HIS A 169 3.81 -11.61 0.81
C HIS A 169 3.12 -10.52 1.62
N ILE A 170 2.35 -9.62 0.99
CA ILE A 170 1.66 -8.55 1.72
C ILE A 170 0.54 -9.09 2.60
N PHE A 171 -0.16 -10.15 2.19
CA PHE A 171 -1.14 -10.82 3.04
C PHE A 171 -0.48 -11.45 4.27
N GLN A 172 0.61 -12.18 4.08
CA GLN A 172 1.33 -12.82 5.19
C GLN A 172 1.94 -11.76 6.14
N PHE A 173 2.40 -10.63 5.63
CA PHE A 173 2.76 -9.46 6.44
C PHE A 173 1.61 -9.06 7.39
N HIS A 174 0.39 -8.87 6.85
CA HIS A 174 -0.77 -8.52 7.68
C HIS A 174 -1.13 -9.61 8.68
N ARG A 175 -1.15 -10.87 8.24
CA ARG A 175 -1.42 -12.02 9.13
C ARG A 175 -0.42 -12.08 10.29
N TYR A 176 0.87 -11.96 10.00
CA TYR A 176 1.92 -12.03 11.02
C TYR A 176 1.93 -10.79 11.93
N ARG A 177 1.59 -9.61 11.41
CA ARG A 177 1.39 -8.40 12.23
C ARG A 177 0.25 -8.59 13.22
N LEU A 178 -0.90 -9.07 12.76
CA LEU A 178 -2.10 -9.28 13.60
C LEU A 178 -1.87 -10.37 14.65
N THR A 179 -1.11 -11.41 14.32
CA THR A 179 -0.74 -12.50 15.25
C THR A 179 0.51 -12.20 16.07
N GLN A 180 1.03 -10.96 16.00
CA GLN A 180 2.20 -10.49 16.74
C GLN A 180 3.50 -11.28 16.48
N ASN A 181 3.61 -11.95 15.32
CA ASN A 181 4.82 -12.60 14.86
C ASN A 181 5.66 -11.65 14.00
N TYR A 182 6.14 -10.58 14.64
CA TYR A 182 6.78 -9.47 13.95
C TYR A 182 8.04 -9.84 13.13
N PRO A 183 8.91 -10.78 13.57
CA PRO A 183 10.03 -11.21 12.73
C PRO A 183 9.61 -11.79 11.38
N GLN A 184 8.49 -12.52 11.34
CA GLN A 184 7.96 -13.02 10.06
C GLN A 184 7.25 -11.91 9.27
N ALA A 185 6.54 -11.00 9.94
CA ALA A 185 5.94 -9.85 9.27
C ALA A 185 7.00 -9.00 8.55
N GLU A 186 8.11 -8.69 9.22
CA GLU A 186 9.23 -7.95 8.62
C GLU A 186 9.83 -8.69 7.43
N LYS A 187 10.00 -10.02 7.54
CA LYS A 187 10.53 -10.84 6.46
C LYS A 187 9.63 -10.79 5.22
N GLU A 188 8.33 -10.97 5.38
CA GLU A 188 7.36 -10.95 4.28
C GLU A 188 7.24 -9.55 3.65
N LEU A 189 7.28 -8.50 4.48
CA LEU A 189 7.32 -7.12 3.98
C LEU A 189 8.54 -6.88 3.07
N LYS A 190 9.72 -7.36 3.45
CA LYS A 190 10.96 -7.24 2.63
C LYS A 190 10.91 -8.04 1.33
N LEU A 191 10.07 -9.08 1.25
CA LEU A 191 9.88 -9.87 0.03
C LEU A 191 8.92 -9.20 -0.95
N THR A 192 8.04 -8.32 -0.47
CA THR A 192 7.06 -7.59 -1.28
C THR A 192 7.76 -6.53 -2.15
N LYS A 193 7.70 -6.68 -3.48
CA LYS A 193 8.38 -5.79 -4.46
C LYS A 193 7.41 -4.85 -5.19
N ASP A 194 6.15 -5.23 -5.33
CA ASP A 194 5.13 -4.43 -6.00
C ASP A 194 4.94 -3.08 -5.27
N ARG A 195 5.36 -2.01 -5.94
CA ARG A 195 5.28 -0.65 -5.40
C ARG A 195 3.84 -0.20 -5.16
N ASN A 196 2.90 -0.60 -6.00
CA ASN A 196 1.50 -0.21 -5.83
C ASN A 196 0.90 -0.89 -4.59
N LEU A 197 1.26 -2.14 -4.31
CA LEU A 197 0.87 -2.82 -3.07
C LEU A 197 1.45 -2.13 -1.85
N LEU A 198 2.74 -1.80 -1.89
CA LEU A 198 3.40 -1.10 -0.78
C LEU A 198 2.76 0.28 -0.55
N MET A 199 2.45 1.00 -1.62
CA MET A 199 1.73 2.28 -1.55
C MET A 199 0.33 2.09 -0.98
N ALA A 200 -0.46 1.14 -1.44
CA ALA A 200 -1.81 0.90 -0.91
C ALA A 200 -1.81 0.55 0.60
N ASN A 201 -0.70 0.02 1.12
CA ASN A 201 -0.56 -0.43 2.50
C ASN A 201 0.34 0.47 3.37
N TRP A 202 0.74 1.65 2.87
CA TRP A 202 1.82 2.45 3.47
C TRP A 202 1.59 2.83 4.94
N MET A 203 0.35 3.16 5.33
CA MET A 203 0.03 3.55 6.71
C MET A 203 0.24 2.39 7.68
N ARG A 204 -0.24 1.19 7.32
CA ARG A 204 -0.09 -0.02 8.14
C ARG A 204 1.37 -0.44 8.27
N ILE A 205 2.13 -0.28 7.19
CA ILE A 205 3.58 -0.51 7.19
C ILE A 205 4.27 0.49 8.13
N LYS A 206 3.95 1.79 8.02
CA LYS A 206 4.49 2.81 8.93
C LYS A 206 4.21 2.45 10.39
N TYR A 207 2.97 2.16 10.74
CA TYR A 207 2.60 1.82 12.13
C TYR A 207 3.33 0.58 12.64
N PHE A 208 3.43 -0.47 11.81
CA PHE A 208 4.22 -1.65 12.15
C PHE A 208 5.68 -1.31 12.45
N LEU A 209 6.32 -0.49 11.61
CA LEU A 209 7.72 -0.12 11.80
C LEU A 209 7.96 0.74 13.05
N VAL A 210 6.97 1.56 13.44
CA VAL A 210 6.98 2.29 14.73
C VAL A 210 6.86 1.32 15.89
N GLN A 211 5.90 0.40 15.84
CA GLN A 211 5.68 -0.61 16.88
C GLN A 211 6.91 -1.49 17.12
N GLU A 212 7.63 -1.86 16.06
CA GLU A 212 8.88 -2.63 16.14
C GLU A 212 10.09 -1.80 16.63
N LYS A 213 9.92 -0.48 16.77
CA LYS A 213 10.96 0.46 17.21
C LYS A 213 12.25 0.35 16.40
N ASN A 214 12.16 -0.05 15.13
CA ASN A 214 13.30 -0.28 14.26
C ASN A 214 13.60 0.95 13.41
N ALA A 215 14.28 1.94 14.00
CA ALA A 215 14.61 3.21 13.34
C ALA A 215 15.39 3.03 12.03
N THR A 216 16.27 2.03 11.96
CA THR A 216 17.07 1.73 10.76
C THR A 216 16.18 1.27 9.63
N LEU A 217 15.29 0.31 9.90
CA LEU A 217 14.35 -0.17 8.90
C LEU A 217 13.38 0.94 8.48
N TYR A 218 12.82 1.68 9.44
CA TYR A 218 11.93 2.81 9.20
C TYR A 218 12.54 3.85 8.23
N SER A 219 13.76 4.30 8.52
CA SER A 219 14.48 5.29 7.72
C SER A 219 14.93 4.78 6.36
N SER A 220 15.14 3.47 6.20
CA SER A 220 15.45 2.88 4.90
C SER A 220 14.22 2.64 4.02
N TYR A 221 13.06 2.37 4.64
CA TYR A 221 11.88 1.85 3.95
C TYR A 221 10.89 2.94 3.52
N LEU A 222 10.61 3.90 4.41
CA LEU A 222 9.58 4.91 4.14
C LEU A 222 9.98 5.98 3.12
N PRO A 223 11.22 6.50 3.06
CA PRO A 223 11.54 7.56 2.10
C PRO A 223 11.34 7.15 0.63
N PRO A 224 11.77 5.95 0.17
CA PRO A 224 11.43 5.48 -1.17
C PRO A 224 9.93 5.37 -1.41
N LEU A 225 9.18 4.86 -0.43
CA LEU A 225 7.72 4.71 -0.52
C LEU A 225 7.01 6.07 -0.62
N PHE A 226 7.42 7.04 0.18
CA PHE A 226 6.89 8.41 0.13
C PHE A 226 7.24 9.10 -1.18
N SER A 227 8.43 8.86 -1.73
CA SER A 227 8.77 9.35 -3.07
C SER A 227 7.78 8.85 -4.13
N ASP A 228 7.33 7.60 -4.04
CA ASP A 228 6.38 7.03 -4.99
C ASP A 228 4.96 7.57 -4.76
N LEU A 229 4.53 7.76 -3.51
CA LEU A 229 3.27 8.44 -3.16
C LEU A 229 3.23 9.90 -3.64
N ILE A 230 4.36 10.61 -3.59
CA ILE A 230 4.46 11.98 -4.12
C ILE A 230 4.32 11.97 -5.65
N LYS A 231 5.01 11.06 -6.34
CA LYS A 231 4.94 10.97 -7.81
C LYS A 231 3.55 10.62 -8.31
N SER A 232 2.79 9.81 -7.57
CA SER A 232 1.41 9.46 -7.92
C SER A 232 0.39 10.53 -7.53
N GLY A 233 0.80 11.59 -6.85
CA GLY A 233 -0.10 12.65 -6.35
C GLY A 233 -0.92 12.26 -5.12
N GLN A 234 -0.63 11.11 -4.50
CA GLN A 234 -1.30 10.66 -3.27
C GLN A 234 -0.74 11.33 -2.00
N MET A 235 0.43 11.96 -2.09
CA MET A 235 1.07 12.69 -0.99
C MET A 235 1.64 14.02 -1.48
N ALA A 236 1.40 15.11 -0.75
CA ALA A 236 2.07 16.37 -1.03
C ALA A 236 3.53 16.31 -0.54
N SER A 237 4.46 16.81 -1.35
CA SER A 237 5.88 16.83 -0.98
C SER A 237 6.14 17.60 0.30
N ALA A 238 5.38 18.67 0.57
CA ALA A 238 5.52 19.50 1.77
C ALA A 238 5.19 18.74 3.06
N ASP A 239 4.28 17.76 2.99
CA ASP A 239 3.81 17.02 4.17
C ASP A 239 4.72 15.83 4.49
N SER A 240 5.46 15.33 3.51
CA SER A 240 6.25 14.10 3.61
C SER A 240 7.24 14.09 4.79
N ILE A 241 7.86 15.23 5.10
CA ILE A 241 8.80 15.33 6.23
C ILE A 241 8.08 15.24 7.58
N TYR A 242 6.90 15.83 7.71
CA TYR A 242 6.10 15.76 8.94
C TYR A 242 5.53 14.34 9.14
N ILE A 243 5.07 13.70 8.06
CA ILE A 243 4.57 12.32 8.10
C ILE A 243 5.69 11.34 8.46
N PHE A 244 6.91 11.55 7.94
CA PHE A 244 8.08 10.76 8.31
C PHE A 244 8.49 11.00 9.77
N ALA A 245 8.54 12.26 10.19
CA ALA A 245 8.96 12.65 11.52
C ALA A 245 8.04 12.07 12.61
N GLU A 246 6.73 11.97 12.36
CA GLU A 246 5.76 11.45 13.34
C GLU A 246 6.20 10.09 13.90
N GLY A 247 6.52 9.12 13.03
CA GLY A 247 6.97 7.81 13.50
C GLY A 247 8.46 7.77 13.85
N TYR A 248 9.32 8.47 13.11
CA TYR A 248 10.76 8.41 13.36
C TYR A 248 11.15 9.03 14.71
N VAL A 249 10.55 10.18 15.05
CA VAL A 249 10.78 10.85 16.35
C VAL A 249 10.29 9.98 17.50
N GLU A 250 9.10 9.38 17.37
CA GLU A 250 8.54 8.46 18.37
C GLU A 250 9.49 7.29 18.65
N ILE A 251 9.95 6.60 17.59
CA ILE A 251 10.91 5.49 17.73
C ILE A 251 12.18 5.95 18.47
N LEU A 252 12.72 7.11 18.11
CA LEU A 252 13.96 7.61 18.71
C LEU A 252 13.77 8.02 20.18
N GLN A 253 12.61 8.57 20.54
CA GLN A 253 12.30 8.90 21.94
C GLN A 253 12.13 7.62 22.78
N GLU A 254 11.38 6.64 22.29
CA GLU A 254 11.11 5.41 23.03
C GLU A 254 12.33 4.49 23.15
N THR A 255 13.26 4.56 22.20
CA THR A 255 14.54 3.83 22.26
C THR A 255 15.65 4.63 22.93
N GLU A 256 15.34 5.82 23.46
CA GLU A 256 16.30 6.73 24.08
C GLU A 256 17.50 7.08 23.17
N SER A 257 17.28 7.09 21.86
CA SER A 257 18.29 7.40 20.84
C SER A 257 18.51 8.92 20.69
N TRP A 258 18.82 9.59 21.80
CA TRP A 258 18.84 11.06 21.92
C TRP A 258 19.79 11.76 20.95
N GLN A 259 20.98 11.19 20.70
CA GLN A 259 21.94 11.78 19.76
C GLN A 259 21.40 11.76 18.32
N SER A 260 20.78 10.65 17.92
CA SER A 260 20.14 10.53 16.61
C SER A 260 18.95 11.46 16.48
N LEU A 261 18.18 11.65 17.56
CA LEU A 261 17.05 12.58 17.59
C LEU A 261 17.51 14.03 17.43
N GLU A 262 18.55 14.44 18.17
CA GLU A 262 19.16 15.76 18.05
C GLU A 262 19.67 16.00 16.62
N GLN A 263 20.41 15.03 16.06
CA GLN A 263 20.91 15.12 14.69
C GLN A 263 19.77 15.25 13.67
N PHE A 264 18.71 14.47 13.84
CA PHE A 264 17.56 14.49 12.94
C PHE A 264 16.86 15.86 12.94
N LEU A 265 16.59 16.43 14.12
CA LEU A 265 15.97 17.76 14.23
C LEU A 265 16.88 18.88 13.70
N ALA A 266 18.19 18.79 13.94
CA ALA A 266 19.17 19.75 13.40
C ALA A 266 19.24 19.72 11.87
N GLN A 267 19.09 18.53 11.26
CA GLN A 267 19.04 18.38 9.81
C GLN A 267 17.71 18.82 9.20
N ASN A 268 16.64 18.87 10.00
CA ASN A 268 15.28 19.17 9.55
C ASN A 268 14.66 20.32 10.37
N PRO A 269 15.25 21.53 10.35
CA PRO A 269 14.81 22.64 11.20
C PRO A 269 13.39 23.13 10.89
N VAL A 270 12.84 22.79 9.72
CA VAL A 270 11.45 23.07 9.35
C VAL A 270 10.46 22.44 10.34
N LEU A 271 10.79 21.30 10.94
CA LEU A 271 9.95 20.62 11.93
C LEU A 271 9.71 21.49 13.17
N LEU A 272 10.68 22.34 13.54
CA LEU A 272 10.59 23.22 14.71
C LEU A 272 9.57 24.36 14.53
N ASN A 273 8.94 24.49 13.35
CA ASN A 273 7.80 25.38 13.14
C ASN A 273 6.46 24.78 13.60
N SER A 274 6.48 23.57 14.14
CA SER A 274 5.31 22.85 14.65
C SER A 274 5.51 22.55 16.14
N ALA A 275 4.50 22.88 16.96
CA ALA A 275 4.58 22.77 18.42
C ALA A 275 5.04 21.37 18.89
N PRO A 276 4.46 20.24 18.44
CA PRO A 276 4.90 18.91 18.89
C PRO A 276 6.40 18.64 18.74
N TYR A 277 7.03 19.05 17.63
CA TYR A 277 8.46 18.82 17.42
C TYR A 277 9.33 19.85 18.14
N PHE A 278 8.82 21.07 18.30
CA PHE A 278 9.45 22.05 19.18
C PHE A 278 9.48 21.55 20.64
N ASP A 279 8.42 20.89 21.11
CA ASP A 279 8.35 20.33 22.45
C ASP A 279 9.44 19.28 22.70
N VAL A 280 9.65 18.41 21.71
CA VAL A 280 10.74 17.41 21.72
C VAL A 280 12.11 18.11 21.77
N TYR A 281 12.30 19.14 20.96
CA TYR A 281 13.56 19.89 20.92
C TYR A 281 13.85 20.64 22.23
N ALA A 282 12.86 21.31 22.81
CA ALA A 282 12.96 21.96 24.11
C ALA A 282 13.34 20.96 25.21
N GLY A 283 12.73 19.76 25.17
CA GLY A 283 13.09 18.65 26.06
C GLY A 283 14.55 18.20 25.91
N LEU A 284 15.09 18.15 24.69
CA LEU A 284 16.50 17.84 24.45
C LEU A 284 17.45 18.89 25.04
N LEU A 285 17.15 20.19 24.86
CA LEU A 285 17.95 21.27 25.44
C LEU A 285 17.95 21.21 26.97
N ALA A 286 16.77 20.98 27.58
CA ALA A 286 16.65 20.80 29.03
C ALA A 286 17.43 19.57 29.52
N ARG A 287 17.39 18.44 28.79
CA ARG A 287 18.17 17.23 29.12
C ARG A 287 19.68 17.47 29.09
N LYS A 288 20.14 18.34 28.20
CA LYS A 288 21.54 18.75 28.07
C LYS A 288 21.94 19.86 29.05
N GLU A 289 20.99 20.34 29.87
CA GLU A 289 21.15 21.49 30.76
C GLU A 289 21.55 22.77 30.02
N ASP A 290 21.20 22.89 28.73
CA ASP A 290 21.46 24.08 27.93
C ASP A 290 20.33 25.11 28.12
N TRP A 291 20.21 25.60 29.36
CA TRP A 291 19.11 26.47 29.79
C TRP A 291 19.12 27.82 29.08
N ASN A 292 20.29 28.31 28.69
CA ASN A 292 20.41 29.56 27.93
C ASN A 292 19.86 29.38 26.51
N ALA A 293 20.27 28.33 25.79
CA ALA A 293 19.70 28.04 24.47
C ALA A 293 18.18 27.81 24.57
N LEU A 294 17.73 27.07 25.58
CA LEU A 294 16.31 26.83 25.80
C LEU A 294 15.50 28.13 25.99
N GLY A 295 16.00 29.07 26.81
CA GLY A 295 15.34 30.37 27.00
C GLY A 295 15.22 31.16 25.69
N ASN A 296 16.28 31.19 24.89
CA ASN A 296 16.29 31.88 23.59
C ASN A 296 15.30 31.24 22.61
N GLU A 297 15.26 29.91 22.55
CA GLU A 297 14.38 29.17 21.63
C GLU A 297 12.91 29.26 22.04
N LEU A 298 12.58 29.25 23.34
CA LEU A 298 11.22 29.52 23.83
C LEU A 298 10.72 30.90 23.41
N LEU A 299 11.57 31.92 23.54
CA LEU A 299 11.23 33.29 23.13
C LEU A 299 11.02 33.38 21.61
N SER A 300 11.93 32.78 20.84
CA SER A 300 11.87 32.70 19.38
C SER A 300 10.59 32.01 18.91
N ALA A 301 10.27 30.84 19.47
CA ALA A 301 9.10 30.05 19.13
C ALA A 301 7.79 30.80 19.44
N TYR A 302 7.69 31.44 20.60
CA TYR A 302 6.52 32.26 20.95
C TYR A 302 6.36 33.44 19.98
N ASN A 303 7.43 34.18 19.69
CA ASN A 303 7.38 35.33 18.79
C ASN A 303 7.01 34.94 17.35
N LYS A 304 7.40 33.73 16.92
CA LYS A 304 7.00 33.14 15.63
C LYS A 304 5.62 32.48 15.64
N LYS A 305 4.93 32.46 16.79
CA LYS A 305 3.63 31.81 17.00
C LYS A 305 3.66 30.29 16.77
N VAL A 306 4.82 29.66 16.98
CA VAL A 306 4.93 28.19 16.99
C VAL A 306 4.28 27.62 18.26
N ILE A 307 4.50 28.29 19.39
CA ILE A 307 3.86 28.00 20.68
C ILE A 307 3.02 29.21 21.11
N ASP A 308 1.95 28.96 21.86
CA ASP A 308 1.12 30.00 22.45
C ASP A 308 1.50 30.28 23.92
N SER A 309 0.71 31.13 24.58
CA SER A 309 0.91 31.47 26.00
C SER A 309 0.70 30.29 26.94
N GLU A 310 -0.17 29.33 26.59
CA GLU A 310 -0.44 28.16 27.41
C GLU A 310 0.76 27.21 27.40
N HIS A 311 1.25 26.86 26.21
CA HIS A 311 2.46 26.05 26.03
C HIS A 311 3.66 26.71 26.74
N LEU A 312 3.85 28.02 26.54
CA LEU A 312 4.94 28.75 27.20
C LEU A 312 4.83 28.69 28.73
N SER A 313 3.63 28.88 29.29
CA SER A 313 3.40 28.78 30.74
C SER A 313 3.75 27.39 31.30
N GLN A 314 3.41 26.32 30.57
CA GLN A 314 3.76 24.95 30.96
C GLN A 314 5.28 24.75 31.01
N TYR A 315 6.03 25.29 30.04
CA TYR A 315 7.50 25.23 30.06
C TYR A 315 8.13 25.96 31.22
N LEU A 316 7.69 27.20 31.48
CA LEU A 316 8.23 27.99 32.58
C LEU A 316 7.92 27.35 33.93
N THR A 317 6.74 26.75 34.09
CA THR A 317 6.38 26.01 35.31
C THR A 317 7.24 24.76 35.48
N LYS A 318 7.44 23.99 34.40
CA LYS A 318 8.20 22.73 34.43
C LYS A 318 9.68 22.94 34.76
N TRP A 319 10.27 24.04 34.32
CA TRP A 319 11.71 24.30 34.40
C TRP A 319 12.06 25.61 35.14
N GLU A 320 11.18 26.09 36.02
CA GLU A 320 11.32 27.39 36.72
C GLU A 320 12.68 27.54 37.41
N ASP A 321 13.09 26.53 38.19
CA ASP A 321 14.33 26.57 38.98
C ASP A 321 15.58 26.84 38.12
N ASN A 322 15.55 26.43 36.85
CA ASN A 322 16.69 26.61 35.95
C ASN A 322 16.53 27.84 35.05
N LEU A 323 15.33 28.08 34.53
CA LEU A 323 15.04 29.19 33.61
C LEU A 323 15.00 30.56 34.31
N CYS A 324 14.72 30.62 35.61
CA CYS A 324 14.65 31.88 36.35
C CYS A 324 15.99 32.62 36.45
N HIS A 325 17.09 31.92 36.19
CA HIS A 325 18.44 32.46 36.17
C HIS A 325 18.92 32.86 34.77
N GLN A 326 18.13 32.60 33.72
CA GLN A 326 18.54 32.79 32.33
C GLN A 326 18.17 34.18 31.78
N PRO A 327 18.87 34.62 30.71
CA PRO A 327 18.42 35.76 29.93
C PRO A 327 16.97 35.55 29.45
N HIS A 328 16.20 36.64 29.37
CA HIS A 328 14.79 36.66 28.96
C HIS A 328 13.75 36.09 29.94
N TRP A 329 14.12 35.63 31.14
CA TRP A 329 13.14 35.13 32.13
C TRP A 329 11.94 36.05 32.35
N THR A 330 12.18 37.34 32.61
CA THR A 330 11.11 38.32 32.84
C THR A 330 10.21 38.51 31.62
N GLU A 331 10.80 38.51 30.42
CA GLU A 331 10.07 38.65 29.17
C GLU A 331 9.20 37.42 28.88
N LEU A 332 9.75 36.22 29.10
CA LEU A 332 9.04 34.96 28.97
C LEU A 332 7.85 34.89 29.94
N LYS A 333 8.05 35.27 31.22
CA LYS A 333 6.95 35.34 32.20
C LYS A 333 5.83 36.28 31.76
N GLN A 334 6.17 37.49 31.32
CA GLN A 334 5.19 38.45 30.83
C GLN A 334 4.39 37.92 29.62
N LYS A 335 5.06 37.23 28.68
CA LYS A 335 4.44 36.64 27.50
C LYS A 335 3.53 35.44 27.84
N ALA A 336 3.90 34.64 28.83
CA ALA A 336 3.08 33.53 29.33
C ALA A 336 1.78 34.01 29.99
N GLU A 337 1.81 35.16 30.67
CA GLU A 337 0.64 35.78 31.32
C GLU A 337 -0.30 36.48 30.33
N THR A 338 0.17 36.77 29.11
CA THR A 338 -0.63 37.46 28.09
C THR A 338 -1.42 36.42 27.28
N GLN A 339 -2.74 36.33 27.47
CA GLN A 339 -3.61 35.46 26.66
C GLN A 339 -3.54 35.85 25.17
N SER A 340 -2.83 35.05 24.37
CA SER A 340 -2.82 35.18 22.91
C SER A 340 -3.85 34.23 22.32
N GLN A 341 -4.98 34.76 21.84
CA GLN A 341 -5.90 33.99 20.99
C GLN A 341 -5.17 33.58 19.69
N LEU A 342 -4.99 32.28 19.47
CA LEU A 342 -4.58 31.76 18.17
C LEU A 342 -5.66 32.10 17.13
N PRO A 343 -5.30 32.47 15.89
CA PRO A 343 -6.27 32.44 14.80
C PRO A 343 -6.69 30.98 14.60
N SER A 344 -8.00 30.75 14.53
CA SER A 344 -8.58 29.44 14.23
C SER A 344 -7.93 28.83 12.97
N PRO A 345 -7.71 27.49 12.93
CA PRO A 345 -7.27 26.85 11.71
C PRO A 345 -8.29 27.12 10.59
N GLN A 346 -7.80 27.71 9.49
CA GLN A 346 -8.55 27.73 8.25
C GLN A 346 -8.51 26.31 7.69
N TYR A 347 -9.65 25.62 7.79
CA TYR A 347 -9.90 24.35 7.11
C TYR A 347 -10.04 24.53 5.60
#